data_AF-A0A8J7SMC1-F1
#
_entry.id   AF-A0A8J7SMC1-F1
#
_cell.length_a   1.000
_cell.length_b   1.000
_cell.length_c   1.000
_cell.angle_alpha   90.00
_cell.angle_beta   90.00
_cell.angle_gamma   90.00
#
_symmetry.space_group_name_H-M   'P 1'
#
loop_
_entity.id
_entity.type
_entity.pdbx_description
1 polymer ?
#
loop_
_entity_poly.entity_id
_entity_poly.type
_entity_poly.pdbx_seq_one_letter_code
_entity_poly.pdbx_strand_id
1 'polypeptide(L)'
;MQYFYQNLYEGMDKDVALQQAKLSYMDEADGVIAHPVFWAAYVLIGDTGTVAIYSKHSFWWWWIPIGVILVGILGLFIRKKGRVWRLKKRFF
;
A
#
# COMPACT_ATOMS: atom_id res chain seq x y z
N MET A 1 -15.46 -8.64 -1.54
CA MET A 1 -15.45 -7.56 -0.51
C MET A 1 -14.37 -6.49 -0.73
N GLN A 2 -13.27 -6.78 -1.43
CA GLN A 2 -12.30 -5.75 -1.82
C GLN A 2 -12.95 -4.58 -2.59
N TYR A 3 -13.85 -4.90 -3.53
CA TYR A 3 -14.62 -3.90 -4.28
C TYR A 3 -15.44 -2.94 -3.40
N PHE A 4 -15.97 -3.39 -2.25
CA PHE A 4 -16.72 -2.51 -1.36
C PHE A 4 -15.83 -1.38 -0.80
N TYR A 5 -14.64 -1.72 -0.29
CA TYR A 5 -13.71 -0.73 0.22
C TYR A 5 -13.14 0.17 -0.87
N GLN A 6 -12.95 -0.37 -2.08
CA GLN A 6 -12.55 0.42 -3.22
C GLN A 6 -13.62 1.44 -3.61
N ASN A 7 -14.88 1.02 -3.73
CA ASN A 7 -16.00 1.91 -4.03
C ASN A 7 -16.18 3.00 -2.95
N LEU A 8 -15.97 2.65 -1.67
CA LEU A 8 -15.96 3.63 -0.59
C LEU A 8 -14.80 4.63 -0.72
N TYR A 9 -13.61 4.16 -1.12
CA TYR A 9 -12.45 5.01 -1.36
C TYR A 9 -12.67 5.97 -2.54
N GLU A 10 -13.41 5.54 -3.54
CA GLU A 10 -13.85 6.34 -4.68
C GLU A 10 -14.95 7.36 -4.31
N GLY A 11 -15.43 7.34 -3.07
CA GLY A 11 -16.40 8.30 -2.55
C GLY A 11 -17.86 7.93 -2.81
N MET A 12 -18.16 6.66 -3.11
CA MET A 12 -19.56 6.21 -3.24
C MET A 12 -20.25 6.17 -1.88
N ASP A 13 -21.57 6.39 -1.89
CA ASP A 13 -22.43 6.11 -0.74
C ASP A 13 -22.37 4.61 -0.38
N LYS A 14 -22.53 4.28 0.89
CA LYS A 14 -22.26 2.92 1.40
C LYS A 14 -23.20 1.87 0.79
N ASP A 15 -24.45 2.24 0.53
CA ASP A 15 -25.44 1.38 -0.10
C ASP A 15 -25.08 1.09 -1.56
N VAL A 16 -24.72 2.13 -2.32
CA VAL A 16 -24.25 2.03 -3.71
C VAL A 16 -22.95 1.22 -3.77
N ALA A 17 -22.00 1.52 -2.89
CA ALA A 17 -20.73 0.81 -2.80
C ALA A 17 -20.94 -0.69 -2.55
N LEU A 18 -21.86 -1.04 -1.64
CA LEU A 18 -22.16 -2.43 -1.29
C LEU A 18 -22.90 -3.14 -2.43
N GLN A 19 -23.86 -2.48 -3.08
CA GLN A 19 -24.57 -3.02 -4.24
C GLN A 19 -23.60 -3.32 -5.37
N GLN A 20 -22.76 -2.35 -5.74
CA GLN A 20 -21.79 -2.50 -6.82
C GLN A 20 -20.77 -3.59 -6.49
N ALA A 21 -20.32 -3.69 -5.24
CA ALA A 21 -19.41 -4.75 -4.82
C ALA A 21 -20.01 -6.16 -4.92
N LYS A 22 -21.34 -6.30 -4.72
CA LYS A 22 -22.04 -7.57 -4.91
C LYS A 22 -22.18 -7.93 -6.39
N LEU A 23 -22.49 -6.95 -7.24
CA LEU A 23 -22.53 -7.16 -8.70
C LEU A 23 -21.16 -7.62 -9.21
N SER A 24 -20.08 -6.91 -8.86
CA SER A 24 -18.72 -7.30 -9.21
C SER A 24 -18.34 -8.68 -8.68
N TYR A 25 -18.82 -9.04 -7.48
CA TYR A 25 -18.61 -10.39 -6.95
C TYR A 25 -19.33 -11.45 -7.79
N MET A 26 -20.58 -11.21 -8.20
CA MET A 26 -21.35 -12.16 -9.01
C MET A 26 -20.77 -12.33 -10.42
N ASP A 27 -20.19 -11.28 -11.00
CA ASP A 27 -19.56 -11.33 -12.31
C ASP A 27 -18.22 -12.09 -12.29
N GLU A 28 -17.50 -12.08 -11.16
CA GLU A 28 -16.18 -12.72 -11.02
C GLU A 28 -16.23 -14.09 -10.33
N ALA A 29 -17.28 -14.38 -9.55
CA ALA A 29 -17.41 -15.62 -8.80
C ALA A 29 -17.93 -16.77 -9.68
N ASP A 30 -17.13 -17.83 -9.79
CA ASP A 30 -17.50 -19.06 -10.50
C ASP A 30 -17.68 -20.26 -9.57
N GLY A 31 -18.55 -21.20 -9.97
CA GLY A 31 -18.74 -22.45 -9.25
C GLY A 31 -19.33 -22.29 -7.84
N VAL A 32 -18.72 -22.94 -6.84
CA VAL A 32 -19.26 -22.99 -5.47
C VAL A 32 -19.31 -21.60 -4.82
N ILE A 33 -18.34 -20.73 -5.13
CA ILE A 33 -18.27 -19.39 -4.53
C ILE A 33 -19.33 -18.43 -5.07
N ALA A 34 -19.95 -18.71 -6.23
CA ALA A 34 -21.09 -17.94 -6.73
C ALA A 34 -22.34 -18.08 -5.84
N HIS A 35 -22.36 -19.08 -4.95
CA HIS A 35 -23.52 -19.39 -4.13
C HIS A 35 -23.87 -18.20 -3.18
N PRO A 36 -25.16 -17.83 -3.04
CA PRO A 36 -25.58 -16.68 -2.24
C PRO A 36 -25.08 -16.63 -0.80
N VAL A 37 -24.78 -17.78 -0.20
CA VAL A 37 -24.26 -17.86 1.18
C VAL A 37 -22.96 -17.05 1.37
N PHE A 38 -22.18 -16.83 0.29
CA PHE A 38 -20.91 -16.13 0.35
C PHE A 38 -21.02 -14.60 0.25
N TRP A 39 -22.17 -14.04 -0.15
CA TRP A 39 -22.32 -12.59 -0.34
C TRP A 39 -23.66 -12.02 0.16
N ALA A 40 -24.69 -12.83 0.32
CA ALA A 40 -26.02 -12.37 0.75
C ALA A 40 -26.05 -11.93 2.22
N ALA A 41 -25.15 -12.47 3.05
CA ALA A 41 -25.04 -12.10 4.47
C ALA A 41 -24.59 -10.65 4.70
N TYR A 42 -24.01 -10.00 3.69
CA TYR A 42 -23.55 -8.62 3.80
C TYR A 42 -24.72 -7.66 3.56
N VAL A 43 -25.27 -7.12 4.64
CA VAL A 43 -26.40 -6.18 4.61
C VAL A 43 -25.99 -4.91 5.32
N LEU A 44 -26.30 -3.76 4.71
CA LEU A 44 -26.10 -2.46 5.32
C LEU A 44 -27.30 -2.12 6.20
N ILE A 45 -27.03 -1.68 7.44
CA ILE A 45 -28.06 -1.24 8.39
C ILE A 45 -27.64 0.12 8.95
N GLY A 46 -28.56 1.08 8.92
CA GLY A 46 -28.32 2.44 9.43
C GLY A 46 -27.99 3.44 8.32
N ASP A 47 -27.07 4.38 8.62
CA ASP A 47 -26.71 5.49 7.74
C ASP A 47 -26.01 5.03 6.44
N THR A 48 -26.56 5.42 5.30
CA THR A 48 -26.13 5.07 3.95
C THR A 48 -25.16 6.07 3.33
N GLY A 49 -24.93 7.23 3.95
CA GLY A 49 -24.09 8.28 3.35
C GLY A 49 -22.62 7.91 3.18
N THR A 50 -21.93 8.66 2.31
CA THR A 50 -20.49 8.56 2.06
C THR A 50 -19.63 8.57 3.32
N VAL A 51 -18.49 7.86 3.26
CA VAL A 51 -17.45 7.91 4.30
C VAL A 51 -16.31 8.79 3.82
N ALA A 52 -15.97 9.82 4.59
CA ALA A 52 -14.77 10.62 4.35
C ALA A 52 -13.52 9.80 4.69
N ILE A 53 -12.94 9.14 3.69
CA ILE A 53 -11.69 8.39 3.86
C ILE A 53 -10.52 9.35 3.64
N TYR A 54 -9.96 9.84 4.75
CA TYR A 54 -8.71 10.60 4.73
C TYR A 54 -7.55 9.65 4.46
N SER A 55 -6.96 9.72 3.26
CA SER A 55 -5.72 9.02 2.99
C SER A 55 -4.62 9.62 3.87
N LYS A 56 -4.14 8.85 4.86
CA LYS A 56 -2.86 9.16 5.49
C LYS A 56 -1.79 8.95 4.43
N HIS A 57 -1.39 10.01 3.74
CA HIS A 57 -0.20 9.98 2.89
C HIS A 57 0.95 9.44 3.75
N SER A 58 1.42 8.24 3.41
CA SER A 58 2.51 7.60 4.13
C SER A 58 3.78 8.41 3.87
N PHE A 59 4.16 9.22 4.86
CA PHE A 59 5.38 10.03 4.84
C PHE A 59 6.66 9.16 4.77
N TRP A 60 6.52 7.82 4.79
CA TRP A 60 7.63 6.88 4.71
C TRP A 60 8.47 7.03 3.43
N TRP A 61 7.86 7.42 2.30
CA TRP A 61 8.61 7.65 1.05
C TRP A 61 9.61 8.80 1.12
N TRP A 62 9.48 9.73 2.07
CA TRP A 62 10.48 10.78 2.31
C TRP A 62 11.81 10.26 2.89
N TRP A 63 11.85 9.05 3.41
CA TRP A 63 13.07 8.46 3.99
C TRP A 63 14.01 7.84 2.93
N ILE A 64 13.52 7.59 1.71
CA ILE A 64 14.31 7.03 0.60
C ILE A 64 15.53 7.91 0.26
N PRO A 65 15.39 9.24 0.02
CA PRO A 65 16.55 10.08 -0.29
C PRO A 65 17.57 10.14 0.85
N ILE A 66 17.11 10.11 2.11
CA ILE A 66 17.97 10.11 3.29
C ILE A 66 18.84 8.84 3.30
N GLY A 67 18.24 7.68 3.03
CA GLY A 67 18.98 6.40 2.94
C GLY A 67 20.06 6.41 1.85
N VAL A 68 19.74 6.94 0.67
CA VAL A 68 20.69 7.02 -0.47
C VAL A 68 21.90 7.90 -0.13
N ILE A 69 21.66 9.06 0.51
CA ILE A 69 22.74 9.96 0.93
C ILE A 69 23.66 9.28 1.94
N LEU A 70 23.08 8.57 2.92
CA LEU A 70 23.83 7.91 3.99
C LEU A 70 24.74 6.79 3.43
N VAL A 71 24.23 5.98 2.49
CA VAL A 71 25.01 4.95 1.79
C VAL A 71 26.13 5.57 0.94
N GLY A 72 25.84 6.67 0.24
CA GLY A 72 26.83 7.40 -0.55
C GLY A 72 28.00 7.92 0.30
N ILE A 73 27.70 8.51 1.46
CA ILE A 73 28.72 9.00 2.41
C ILE A 73 29.56 7.85 2.95
N LEU A 74 28.93 6.75 3.34
CA LEU A 74 29.62 5.57 3.88
C LEU A 74 30.58 4.97 2.83
N GLY A 75 30.13 4.87 1.58
CA GLY A 75 30.96 4.39 0.46
C GLY A 75 32.19 5.26 0.21
N LEU A 76 32.04 6.59 0.29
CA LEU A 76 33.17 7.52 0.16
C LEU A 76 34.17 7.40 1.33
N PHE A 77 33.68 7.18 2.55
CA PHE A 77 34.51 7.04 3.75
C PHE A 77 35.38 5.78 3.70
N ILE A 78 34.80 4.65 3.26
CA ILE A 78 35.51 3.37 3.10
C ILE A 78 36.58 3.49 2.00
N ARG A 79 36.27 4.17 0.88
CA ARG A 79 37.24 4.42 -0.21
C ARG A 79 38.40 5.32 0.22
N LYS A 80 38.19 6.29 1.10
CA LYS A 80 39.27 7.14 1.64
C LYS A 80 40.17 6.35 2.60
N LYS A 81 39.58 5.55 3.50
CA LYS A 81 40.33 4.75 4.49
C LYS A 81 41.22 3.68 3.83
N GLY A 82 40.73 3.05 2.76
CA GLY A 82 41.52 2.08 1.96
C GLY A 82 42.69 2.69 1.17
N ARG A 83 42.61 3.98 0.80
CA ARG A 83 43.69 4.69 0.08
C ARG A 83 44.86 5.07 0.98
N VAL A 84 44.58 5.51 2.20
CA VAL A 84 45.59 5.90 3.20
C VAL A 84 46.37 4.68 3.71
N TRP A 85 45.70 3.55 3.91
CA TRP A 85 46.35 2.29 4.31
C TRP A 85 47.30 1.74 3.24
N ARG A 86 46.96 1.90 1.95
CA ARG A 86 47.77 1.42 0.83
C ARG A 86 49.04 2.25 0.60
N LEU A 87 49.04 3.53 0.97
CA LEU A 87 50.21 4.41 0.88
C LEU A 87 51.20 4.20 2.04
N LYS A 88 50.70 3.91 3.25
CA LYS A 88 51.56 3.60 4.41
C LYS A 88 52.32 2.28 4.26
N LYS A 89 51.73 1.29 3.60
CA LYS A 89 52.32 -0.05 3.38
C LYS A 89 53.41 -0.11 2.30
N ARG A 90 53.72 1.03 1.67
CA ARG A 90 54.71 1.17 0.58
C ARG A 90 55.96 1.94 1.02
N PHE A 91 55.98 2.38 2.28
CA PHE A 91 57.06 3.13 2.93
C PHE A 91 57.71 2.38 4.10
N PHE A 92 57.37 1.10 4.29
CA PHE A 92 58.03 0.14 5.18
C PHE A 92 58.19 -1.16 4.41
#